data_AF-A0A965K8M8-F1
#
_entry.id   AF-A0A965K8M8-F1
#
_cell.length_a   1.000
_cell.length_b   1.000
_cell.length_c   1.000
_cell.angle_alpha   90.00
_cell.angle_beta   90.00
_cell.angle_gamma   90.00
#
_symmetry.space_group_name_H-M   'P 1'
#
loop_
_entity.id
_entity.type
_entity.pdbx_description
1 polymer ?
#
loop_
_entity_poly.entity_id
_entity_poly.type
_entity_poly.pdbx_seq_one_letter_code
_entity_poly.pdbx_strand_id
1 'polypeptide(L)' 'MTKFPRTAFILGAGLGTRLRPLTENCPKPLLPLGDKPMVFNAPF' A
#
# COMPACT_ATOMS: atom_id res chain seq x y z
N MET A 1 21.28 -24.09 -4.04
CA MET A 1 20.79 -22.79 -4.57
C MET A 1 19.33 -22.64 -4.15
N THR A 2 19.04 -21.78 -3.18
CA THR A 2 17.67 -21.56 -2.69
C THR A 2 16.95 -20.57 -3.62
N LYS A 3 15.73 -20.90 -4.03
CA LYS A 3 14.95 -20.10 -4.98
C LYS A 3 14.22 -18.99 -4.21
N PHE A 4 14.41 -17.73 -4.62
CA PHE A 4 13.66 -16.62 -4.03
C PHE A 4 12.18 -16.68 -4.41
N PRO A 5 11.26 -16.28 -3.51
CA PRO A 5 9.83 -16.22 -3.82
C PRO A 5 9.61 -15.18 -4.92
N ARG A 6 8.92 -15.59 -5.99
CA ARG A 6 8.55 -14.71 -7.11
C ARG A 6 7.17 -14.08 -6.96
N THR A 7 6.43 -14.50 -5.93
CA THR A 7 5.07 -14.09 -5.67
C THR A 7 4.97 -13.61 -4.23
N ALA A 8 4.33 -12.47 -4.03
CA ALA A 8 4.03 -11.90 -2.72
C ALA A 8 2.57 -11.45 -2.68
N PHE A 9 2.00 -11.44 -1.47
CA PHE A 9 0.67 -10.89 -1.22
C PHE A 9 0.80 -9.55 -0.49
N ILE A 10 0.08 -8.54 -0.98
CA ILE A 10 -0.07 -7.26 -0.28
C ILE A 10 -1.47 -7.24 0.32
N LEU A 11 -1.54 -7.25 1.65
CA LEU A 11 -2.80 -7.18 2.36
C LEU A 11 -3.27 -5.72 2.43
N GLY A 12 -4.18 -5.34 1.54
CA GLY A 12 -4.77 -4.00 1.46
C GLY A 12 -6.11 -3.83 2.20
N ALA A 13 -6.46 -4.78 3.08
CA ALA A 13 -7.75 -4.78 3.78
C ALA A 13 -7.74 -3.88 5.03
N GLY A 14 -8.92 -3.36 5.41
CA GLY A 14 -9.15 -2.56 6.62
C GLY A 14 -9.57 -1.11 6.34
N LEU A 15 -10.38 -0.53 7.24
CA LEU A 15 -11.04 0.77 7.06
C LEU A 15 -10.15 2.01 7.25
N GLY A 16 -8.90 1.85 7.72
CA GLY A 16 -7.97 2.98 7.85
C GLY A 16 -8.41 4.11 8.80
N THR A 17 -9.16 3.81 9.86
CA THR A 17 -9.86 4.81 10.71
C THR A 17 -8.97 5.88 11.34
N ARG A 18 -7.71 5.57 11.67
CA ARG A 18 -6.76 6.52 12.28
C ARG A 18 -6.36 7.67 11.35
N LEU A 19 -6.52 7.49 10.03
CA LEU A 19 -6.15 8.48 9.02
C LEU A 19 -7.37 9.21 8.44
N ARG A 20 -8.56 9.04 9.02
CA ARG A 20 -9.72 9.82 8.62
C ARG A 20 -9.44 11.33 8.82
N PRO A 21 -9.94 12.20 7.92
CA PRO A 21 -10.89 11.92 6.84
C PRO A 21 -10.26 11.39 5.55
N LEU A 22 -8.92 11.28 5.47
CA LEU A 22 -8.22 10.91 4.24
C LEU A 22 -8.63 9.53 3.71
N THR A 23 -9.04 8.63 4.61
CA THR A 23 -9.41 7.25 4.27
C THR A 23 -10.90 6.98 4.06
N GLU A 24 -11.77 8.00 4.11
CA GLU A 24 -13.21 7.81 3.92
C GLU A 24 -13.55 7.39 2.47
N ASN A 25 -12.90 8.04 1.49
CA ASN A 25 -13.14 7.79 0.06
C ASN A 25 -11.91 7.25 -0.68
N CYS A 26 -10.79 7.03 0.02
CA CYS A 26 -9.54 6.53 -0.57
C CYS A 26 -8.90 5.48 0.35
N PRO A 27 -8.63 4.26 -0.10
CA PRO A 27 -8.03 3.24 0.76
C PRO A 27 -6.59 3.64 1.11
N LYS A 28 -6.16 3.35 2.35
CA LYS A 28 -4.83 3.74 2.86
C LYS A 28 -3.66 3.43 1.91
N PRO A 29 -3.56 2.25 1.26
CA PRO A 29 -2.44 1.95 0.35
C PRO A 29 -2.36 2.87 -0.87
N LEU A 30 -3.47 3.51 -1.25
CA LEU A 30 -3.55 4.44 -2.38
C LEU A 30 -3.38 5.91 -1.99
N LEU A 31 -3.28 6.22 -0.70
CA LEU A 31 -2.98 7.58 -0.28
C LEU A 31 -1.62 8.03 -0.86
N PRO A 32 -1.50 9.30 -1.27
CA PRO A 32 -0.26 9.81 -1.82
C PRO A 32 0.83 9.89 -0.75
N LEU A 33 2.05 9.54 -1.12
CA LEU A 33 3.28 9.75 -0.38
C LEU A 33 4.29 10.39 -1.35
N GLY A 34 4.39 11.72 -1.29
CA GLY A 34 5.00 12.50 -2.38
C GLY A 34 4.16 12.39 -3.65
N ASP A 35 4.81 12.15 -4.79
CA ASP A 35 4.17 12.11 -6.11
C ASP A 35 3.56 10.74 -6.48
N LYS A 36 3.51 9.79 -5.53
CA LYS A 36 3.14 8.40 -5.79
C LYS A 36 2.23 7.83 -4.69
N PRO A 37 1.37 6.85 -4.98
CA PRO A 37 0.64 6.12 -3.95
C PRO A 37 1.59 5.37 -3.00
N MET A 38 1.23 5.24 -1.71
CA MET A 38 2.03 4.53 -0.70
C MET A 38 2.42 3.10 -1.10
N VAL A 39 1.54 2.38 -1.80
CA VAL A 39 1.79 1.00 -2.27
C VAL A 39 2.84 0.92 -3.39
N PHE A 40 3.17 2.04 -4.04
CA PHE A 40 4.02 2.08 -5.22
C PHE A 40 5.53 2.14 -4.90
N ASN A 41 5.94 1.93 -3.65
CA ASN A 41 7.34 1.90 -3.29
C ASN A 41 8.00 0.58 -3.71
N ALA A 42 8.41 0.50 -4.97
CA ALA A 42 9.45 -0.41 -5.43
C ALA A 42 10.68 0.43 -5.80
N PRO A 43 11.85 0.25 -5.16
CA PRO A 43 13.09 0.62 -5.83
C PRO A 43 13.16 -0.30 -7.06
N PHE A 44 13.18 0.30 -8.25
CA PHE A 44 13.38 -0.29 -9.58
C PHE A 44 13.49 -1.81 -9.66
#